data_AF-A0A2W3YVL7-F1
#
_entry.id   AF-A0A2W3YVL7-F1
#
_cell.length_a   1.000
_cell.length_b   1.000
_cell.length_c   1.000
_cell.angle_alpha   90.00
_cell.angle_beta   90.00
_cell.angle_gamma   90.00
#
_symmetry.space_group_name_H-M   'P 1'
#
loop_
_entity.id
_entity.type
_entity.pdbx_description
1 polymer ?
#
loop_
_entity_poly.entity_id
_entity_poly.type
_entity_poly.pdbx_seq_one_letter_code
_entity_poly.pdbx_strand_id
1 'polypeptide(L)'
;MGFASPEQFGFAESDERSDLYSLGVVMNICSVQEYPKKYLTEDHALRGIIRKATKLEPAERYQSALEMHLALRQQLSRRIVAAKRSKPKAVTYENRPTKMSTTTRLITARWSTNKHVRQFVRIKNPLTEAVARFFRKYIPGFRTETIWKRAIAIVWYSILFIGITGNVMDQPTGSLKMRELFDYLLIFGFPAVLFTNFLDYQRKLPLFSSENKLYHYLGYGGLFLFWLVFTKAGLELNSFIYQYFN
;
A
#
# COMPACT_ATOMS: atom_id res chain seq x y z
N MET A 1 -27.45 -12.81 23.34
CA MET A 1 -27.22 -12.28 21.98
C MET A 1 -26.29 -11.10 22.15
N GLY A 2 -25.07 -11.20 21.63
CA GLY A 2 -24.03 -10.19 21.86
C GLY A 2 -23.83 -9.27 20.66
N PHE A 3 -22.86 -8.37 20.79
CA PHE A 3 -22.36 -7.50 19.70
C PHE A 3 -21.52 -8.27 18.67
N ALA A 4 -21.00 -9.42 19.08
CA ALA A 4 -20.15 -10.27 18.26
C ALA A 4 -20.84 -10.76 16.98
N SER A 5 -20.05 -10.85 15.92
CA SER A 5 -20.50 -11.37 14.65
C SER A 5 -20.68 -12.89 14.69
N PRO A 6 -21.52 -13.48 13.81
CA PRO A 6 -21.81 -14.92 13.82
C PRO A 6 -20.56 -15.81 13.71
N GLU A 7 -19.56 -15.39 12.94
CA GLU A 7 -18.31 -16.12 12.75
C GLU A 7 -17.48 -16.24 14.05
N GLN A 8 -17.56 -15.25 14.95
CA GLN A 8 -16.85 -15.26 16.23
C GLN A 8 -17.34 -16.36 17.19
N PHE A 9 -18.48 -17.00 16.89
CA PHE A 9 -19.02 -18.12 17.66
C PHE A 9 -18.57 -19.50 17.15
N GLY A 10 -17.58 -19.57 16.26
CA GLY A 10 -16.87 -20.81 15.92
C GLY A 10 -17.10 -21.34 14.50
N PHE A 11 -17.70 -20.56 13.60
CA PHE A 11 -18.00 -21.00 12.23
C PHE A 11 -16.99 -20.52 11.17
N ALA A 12 -16.20 -19.48 11.44
CA ALA A 12 -15.17 -18.97 10.53
C ALA A 12 -14.15 -18.06 11.24
N GLU A 13 -13.02 -17.78 10.58
CA GLU A 13 -12.02 -16.80 11.05
C GLU A 13 -12.62 -15.37 11.06
N SER A 14 -12.34 -14.61 12.12
CA SER A 14 -12.78 -13.21 12.21
C SER A 14 -11.93 -12.30 11.35
N ASP A 15 -12.56 -11.38 10.62
CA ASP A 15 -11.89 -10.40 9.77
C ASP A 15 -12.38 -8.98 10.05
N GLU A 16 -11.94 -8.00 9.26
CA GLU A 16 -12.36 -6.59 9.39
C GLU A 16 -13.89 -6.41 9.33
N ARG A 17 -14.63 -7.35 8.72
CA ARG A 17 -16.08 -7.31 8.55
C ARG A 17 -16.82 -7.74 9.82
N SER A 18 -16.15 -8.42 10.74
CA SER A 18 -16.66 -8.74 12.09
C SER A 18 -16.86 -7.46 12.91
N ASP A 19 -15.92 -6.51 12.82
CA ASP A 19 -16.03 -5.19 13.46
C ASP A 19 -17.16 -4.35 12.86
N LEU A 20 -17.34 -4.42 11.53
CA LEU A 20 -18.43 -3.71 10.83
C LEU A 20 -19.81 -4.23 11.20
N TYR A 21 -19.93 -5.54 11.42
CA TYR A 21 -21.15 -6.14 11.95
C TYR A 21 -21.46 -5.59 13.35
N SER A 22 -20.46 -5.62 14.25
CA SER A 22 -20.57 -5.14 15.63
C SER A 22 -21.00 -3.67 15.66
N LEU A 23 -20.40 -2.84 14.80
CA LEU A 23 -20.77 -1.44 14.64
C LEU A 23 -22.22 -1.27 14.17
N GLY A 24 -22.69 -2.07 13.21
CA GLY A 24 -24.09 -2.08 12.78
C GLY A 24 -25.06 -2.40 13.92
N VAL A 25 -24.72 -3.36 14.76
CA VAL A 25 -25.50 -3.71 15.97
C VAL A 25 -25.55 -2.53 16.95
N VAL A 26 -24.40 -1.92 17.26
CA VAL A 26 -24.31 -0.75 18.14
C VAL A 26 -25.15 0.41 17.60
N MET A 27 -25.05 0.70 16.31
CA MET A 27 -25.84 1.76 15.67
C MET A 27 -27.34 1.56 15.82
N ASN A 28 -27.83 0.33 15.72
CA ASN A 28 -29.23 0.03 15.93
C ASN A 28 -29.64 0.22 17.40
N ILE A 29 -28.84 -0.31 18.32
CA ILE A 29 -29.09 -0.19 19.76
C ILE A 29 -29.09 1.29 20.19
N CYS A 30 -28.14 2.09 19.71
CA CYS A 30 -28.14 3.53 19.98
C CYS A 30 -29.38 4.24 19.40
N SER A 31 -29.98 3.72 18.34
CA SER A 31 -31.16 4.32 17.70
C SER A 31 -32.48 3.92 18.35
N VAL A 32 -32.64 2.66 18.74
CA VAL A 32 -33.94 2.09 19.17
C VAL A 32 -33.86 1.24 20.45
N GLN A 33 -32.71 1.22 21.11
CA GLN A 33 -32.42 0.47 22.35
C GLN A 33 -32.70 -1.05 22.26
N GLU A 34 -32.66 -1.59 21.04
CA GLU A 34 -32.99 -2.99 20.77
C GLU A 34 -32.06 -3.60 19.70
N TYR A 35 -31.92 -4.91 19.69
CA TYR A 35 -31.06 -5.61 18.72
C TYR A 35 -31.68 -5.65 17.32
N PRO A 36 -30.87 -5.56 16.23
CA PRO A 36 -31.35 -5.57 14.85
C PRO A 36 -32.23 -6.77 14.48
N LYS A 37 -32.00 -7.94 15.12
CA LYS A 37 -32.79 -9.17 14.91
C LYS A 37 -34.21 -9.07 15.45
N LYS A 38 -34.41 -8.30 16.53
CA LYS A 38 -35.71 -8.14 17.20
C LYS A 38 -36.45 -6.91 16.64
N TYR A 39 -35.77 -5.78 16.54
CA TYR A 39 -36.34 -4.56 15.99
C TYR A 39 -35.28 -3.70 15.32
N LEU A 40 -35.49 -3.42 14.03
CA LEU A 40 -34.59 -2.61 13.23
C LEU A 40 -35.07 -1.16 13.22
N THR A 41 -34.15 -0.19 13.28
CA THR A 41 -34.47 1.24 13.26
C THR A 41 -35.43 1.64 12.13
N GLU A 42 -36.33 2.57 12.46
CA GLU A 42 -37.25 3.19 11.50
C GLU A 42 -36.60 4.33 10.71
N ASP A 43 -35.43 4.84 11.13
CA ASP A 43 -34.73 5.88 10.38
C ASP A 43 -34.28 5.31 9.02
N HIS A 44 -35.00 5.68 7.96
CA HIS A 44 -34.74 5.24 6.60
C HIS A 44 -33.28 5.48 6.14
N ALA A 45 -32.62 6.52 6.67
CA ALA A 45 -31.23 6.80 6.36
C ALA A 45 -30.28 5.73 6.93
N LEU A 46 -30.54 5.28 8.15
CA LEU A 46 -29.69 4.31 8.86
C LEU A 46 -30.10 2.87 8.61
N ARG A 47 -31.40 2.61 8.43
CA ARG A 47 -31.98 1.28 8.26
C ARG A 47 -31.30 0.47 7.16
N GLY A 48 -31.07 1.09 6.00
CA GLY A 48 -30.41 0.42 4.87
C GLY A 48 -28.95 0.07 5.17
N ILE A 49 -28.26 0.92 5.94
CA ILE A 49 -26.86 0.75 6.29
C ILE A 49 -26.71 -0.33 7.36
N ILE A 50 -27.46 -0.24 8.44
CA ILE A 50 -27.48 -1.22 9.53
C ILE A 50 -27.83 -2.59 8.96
N ARG A 51 -28.88 -2.69 8.14
CA ARG A 51 -29.29 -3.97 7.52
C ARG A 51 -28.18 -4.62 6.69
N LYS A 52 -27.40 -3.84 5.94
CA LYS A 52 -26.26 -4.36 5.17
C LYS A 52 -25.11 -4.77 6.10
N ALA A 53 -24.82 -3.97 7.13
CA ALA A 53 -23.76 -4.27 8.09
C ALA A 53 -24.05 -5.54 8.91
N THR A 54 -25.32 -5.78 9.26
CA THR A 54 -25.75 -6.91 10.11
C THR A 54 -26.19 -8.15 9.32
N LYS A 55 -25.73 -8.31 8.07
CA LYS A 55 -25.96 -9.56 7.31
C LYS A 55 -25.13 -10.70 7.88
N LEU A 56 -25.71 -11.90 7.88
CA LEU A 56 -25.04 -13.10 8.39
C LEU A 56 -23.78 -13.41 7.55
N GLU A 57 -23.92 -13.46 6.23
CA GLU A 57 -22.83 -13.74 5.31
C GLU A 57 -21.81 -12.58 5.21
N PRO A 58 -20.52 -12.75 5.57
CA PRO A 58 -19.50 -11.71 5.48
C PRO A 58 -19.37 -11.09 4.08
N ALA A 59 -19.52 -11.89 3.02
CA ALA A 59 -19.41 -11.42 1.64
C ALA A 59 -20.50 -10.40 1.25
N GLU A 60 -21.63 -10.40 1.95
CA GLU A 60 -22.74 -9.47 1.67
C GLU A 60 -22.70 -8.19 2.51
N ARG A 61 -21.77 -8.11 3.47
CA ARG A 61 -21.55 -6.92 4.30
C ARG A 61 -20.74 -5.86 3.55
N TYR A 62 -20.49 -4.75 4.23
CA TYR A 62 -19.44 -3.83 3.81
C TYR A 62 -18.08 -4.52 3.88
N GLN A 63 -17.30 -4.41 2.81
CA GLN A 63 -16.00 -5.09 2.70
C GLN A 63 -14.88 -4.28 3.38
N SER A 64 -15.13 -3.00 3.66
CA SER A 64 -14.21 -2.13 4.38
C SER A 64 -14.95 -1.06 5.19
N ALA A 65 -14.30 -0.55 6.24
CA ALA A 65 -14.80 0.59 7.02
C ALA A 65 -15.02 1.84 6.16
N LEU A 66 -14.22 2.01 5.10
CA LEU A 66 -14.36 3.11 4.15
C LEU A 66 -15.68 3.02 3.38
N GLU A 67 -16.05 1.83 2.91
CA GLU A 67 -17.31 1.61 2.18
C GLU A 67 -18.52 1.98 3.06
N MET A 68 -18.53 1.50 4.32
CA MET A 68 -19.58 1.81 5.29
C MET A 68 -19.63 3.30 5.62
N HIS A 69 -18.48 3.94 5.80
CA HIS A 69 -18.38 5.38 6.04
C HIS A 69 -18.94 6.22 4.89
N LEU A 70 -18.63 5.85 3.64
CA LEU A 70 -19.14 6.54 2.46
C LEU A 70 -20.67 6.41 2.34
N ALA A 71 -21.23 5.23 2.64
CA ALA A 71 -22.67 5.02 2.67
C ALA A 71 -23.37 5.92 3.71
N LEU A 72 -22.82 6.00 4.92
CA LEU A 72 -23.33 6.90 5.98
C LEU A 72 -23.30 8.36 5.55
N ARG A 73 -22.19 8.80 4.95
CA ARG A 73 -22.03 10.16 4.49
C ARG A 73 -23.00 10.52 3.37
N GLN A 74 -23.25 9.59 2.44
CA GLN A 74 -24.21 9.81 1.37
C GLN A 74 -25.61 10.07 1.94
N GLN A 75 -26.04 9.30 2.92
CA GLN A 75 -27.35 9.49 3.57
C GLN A 75 -27.43 10.81 4.34
N LEU A 76 -26.39 11.18 5.09
CA LEU A 76 -26.33 12.47 5.78
C LEU A 76 -26.44 13.65 4.79
N SER A 77 -25.71 13.58 3.67
CA SER A 77 -25.74 14.63 2.64
C SER A 77 -27.14 14.79 2.04
N ARG A 78 -27.86 13.68 1.80
CA ARG A 78 -29.26 13.71 1.32
C ARG A 78 -30.17 14.38 2.33
N ARG A 79 -30.03 14.08 3.64
CA ARG A 79 -30.83 14.73 4.70
C ARG A 79 -30.58 16.24 4.76
N ILE A 80 -29.33 16.68 4.67
CA ILE A 80 -28.98 18.11 4.68
C ILE A 80 -29.60 18.83 3.47
N VAL A 81 -29.54 18.22 2.28
CA VAL A 81 -30.14 18.79 1.06
C VAL A 81 -31.67 18.83 1.17
N ALA A 82 -32.31 17.78 1.66
CA ALA A 82 -33.75 17.71 1.87
C ALA A 82 -34.24 18.78 2.87
N ALA A 83 -33.56 18.92 4.01
CA ALA A 83 -33.87 19.92 5.03
C ALA A 83 -33.70 21.38 4.55
N LYS A 84 -32.77 21.62 3.61
CA LYS A 84 -32.64 22.94 2.96
C LYS A 84 -33.79 23.22 1.99
N ARG A 85 -34.32 22.20 1.32
CA ARG A 85 -35.43 22.33 0.37
C ARG A 85 -36.79 22.54 1.05
N SER A 86 -36.96 22.06 2.28
CA SER A 86 -38.22 22.14 3.02
C SER A 86 -38.43 23.44 3.80
N LYS A 87 -37.45 24.36 3.85
CA LYS A 87 -37.69 25.70 4.42
C LYS A 87 -38.59 26.52 3.48
N PRO A 88 -39.73 27.08 3.94
CA PRO A 88 -40.59 27.90 3.10
C PRO A 88 -39.82 29.14 2.61
N LYS A 89 -39.92 29.43 1.31
CA LYS A 89 -39.34 30.64 0.70
C LYS A 89 -40.04 31.87 1.31
N ALA A 90 -39.38 32.58 2.22
CA ALA A 90 -39.69 33.98 2.44
C ALA A 90 -39.35 34.73 1.13
N VAL A 91 -40.37 35.32 0.52
CA VAL A 91 -40.25 36.08 -0.72
C VAL A 91 -39.46 37.35 -0.43
N THR A 92 -38.28 37.48 -1.02
CA THR A 92 -37.60 38.76 -1.19
C THR A 92 -36.98 38.73 -2.57
N TYR A 93 -37.47 39.62 -3.44
CA TYR A 93 -37.00 39.78 -4.81
C TYR A 93 -35.62 40.43 -4.78
N GLU A 94 -34.57 39.68 -5.12
CA GLU A 94 -33.31 40.25 -5.60
C GLU A 94 -32.69 39.29 -6.61
N ASN A 95 -32.66 39.73 -7.88
CA ASN A 95 -32.16 38.95 -8.99
C ASN A 95 -30.62 38.85 -8.91
N ARG A 96 -30.10 37.72 -8.40
CA ARG A 96 -28.73 37.28 -8.64
C ARG A 96 -28.72 35.91 -9.30
N PRO A 97 -27.90 35.68 -10.35
CA PRO A 97 -27.83 34.38 -10.99
C PRO A 97 -27.35 33.35 -9.96
N THR A 98 -28.21 32.38 -9.69
CA THR A 98 -27.95 31.27 -8.78
C THR A 98 -26.84 30.40 -9.38
N LYS A 99 -25.57 30.73 -9.13
CA LYS A 99 -24.47 29.79 -9.33
C LYS A 99 -24.63 28.68 -8.28
N MET A 100 -25.25 27.59 -8.68
CA MET A 100 -25.34 26.34 -7.94
C MET A 100 -23.92 25.75 -7.79
N SER A 101 -23.14 26.33 -6.89
CA SER A 101 -21.76 25.91 -6.61
C SER A 101 -21.72 24.97 -5.40
N THR A 102 -21.46 23.70 -5.71
CA THR A 102 -20.53 22.81 -5.00
C THR A 102 -20.43 22.95 -3.46
N THR A 103 -21.55 22.87 -2.72
CA THR A 103 -21.51 22.77 -1.25
C THR A 103 -20.80 21.49 -0.75
N THR A 104 -20.62 20.49 -1.62
CA THR A 104 -19.87 19.26 -1.33
C THR A 104 -18.39 19.53 -0.98
N ARG A 105 -17.77 20.60 -1.50
CA ARG A 105 -16.32 20.87 -1.35
C ARG A 105 -15.93 21.48 0.01
N LEU A 106 -16.86 22.18 0.67
CA LEU A 106 -16.60 22.85 1.95
C LEU A 106 -16.52 21.89 3.15
N ILE A 107 -17.28 20.78 3.13
CA ILE A 107 -17.30 19.81 4.23
C ILE A 107 -16.08 18.86 4.17
N THR A 108 -15.58 18.53 2.97
CA THR A 108 -14.28 17.83 2.84
C THR A 108 -13.13 18.64 3.41
N ALA A 109 -13.17 19.97 3.33
CA ALA A 109 -12.09 20.83 3.82
C ALA A 109 -11.90 20.75 5.34
N ARG A 110 -13.00 20.65 6.12
CA ARG A 110 -12.96 20.59 7.60
C ARG A 110 -12.33 19.31 8.16
N TRP A 111 -12.41 18.20 7.42
CA TRP A 111 -11.77 16.92 7.77
C TRP A 111 -10.46 16.69 7.01
N SER A 112 -10.15 17.49 5.99
CA SER A 112 -8.87 17.44 5.28
C SER A 112 -7.67 17.85 6.15
N THR A 113 -7.92 18.55 7.25
CA THR A 113 -6.93 18.98 8.25
C THR A 113 -6.74 17.96 9.38
N ASN A 114 -7.65 17.00 9.55
CA ASN A 114 -7.53 15.97 10.58
C ASN A 114 -6.49 14.92 10.13
N LYS A 115 -5.34 14.86 10.83
CA LYS A 115 -4.18 14.01 10.50
C LYS A 115 -4.56 12.54 10.28
N HIS A 116 -5.49 12.00 11.08
CA HIS A 116 -5.93 10.61 11.00
C HIS A 116 -6.82 10.36 9.79
N VAL A 117 -7.78 11.26 9.50
CA VAL A 117 -8.64 11.15 8.31
C VAL A 117 -7.83 11.36 7.02
N ARG A 118 -6.85 12.26 7.03
CA ARG A 118 -5.95 12.52 5.90
C ARG A 118 -5.13 11.29 5.50
N GLN A 119 -4.77 10.43 6.45
CA GLN A 119 -4.05 9.18 6.20
C GLN A 119 -4.87 8.18 5.37
N PHE A 120 -6.19 8.12 5.59
CA PHE A 120 -7.09 7.22 4.86
C PHE A 120 -7.67 7.84 3.57
N VAL A 121 -7.82 9.18 3.53
CA VAL A 121 -8.27 9.92 2.34
C VAL A 121 -7.16 10.06 1.30
N ARG A 122 -5.88 9.95 1.71
CA ARG A 122 -4.79 9.74 0.76
C ARG A 122 -4.95 8.33 0.22
N ILE A 123 -5.81 8.18 -0.78
CA ILE A 123 -5.84 7.03 -1.68
C ILE A 123 -4.45 6.98 -2.29
N LYS A 124 -3.52 6.32 -1.60
CA LYS A 124 -2.29 5.90 -2.23
C LYS A 124 -2.74 4.87 -3.25
N ASN A 125 -2.42 5.10 -4.51
CA ASN A 125 -2.70 4.14 -5.56
C ASN A 125 -2.25 2.76 -5.04
N PRO A 126 -3.10 1.71 -5.11
CA PRO A 126 -2.76 0.41 -4.53
C PRO A 126 -1.40 -0.09 -5.05
N LEU A 127 -1.07 0.25 -6.30
CA LEU A 127 0.24 0.08 -6.92
C LEU A 127 1.35 0.82 -6.16
N THR A 128 1.20 2.12 -5.86
CA THR A 128 2.21 2.89 -5.13
C THR A 128 2.45 2.36 -3.71
N GLU A 129 1.41 1.87 -3.02
CA GLU A 129 1.60 1.29 -1.69
C GLU A 129 2.19 -0.13 -1.76
N ALA A 130 1.85 -0.92 -2.79
CA ALA A 130 2.50 -2.20 -3.06
C ALA A 130 3.99 -2.00 -3.36
N VAL A 131 4.35 -1.05 -4.23
CA VAL A 131 5.73 -0.69 -4.54
C VAL A 131 6.44 -0.18 -3.29
N ALA A 132 5.85 0.75 -2.54
CA ALA A 132 6.48 1.26 -1.31
C ALA A 132 6.65 0.17 -0.23
N ARG A 133 5.75 -0.80 -0.13
CA ARG A 133 5.92 -1.98 0.74
C ARG A 133 7.04 -2.88 0.24
N PHE A 134 7.14 -3.11 -1.07
CA PHE A 134 8.22 -3.88 -1.68
C PHE A 134 9.58 -3.24 -1.39
N PHE A 135 9.75 -1.94 -1.66
CA PHE A 135 10.99 -1.20 -1.39
C PHE A 135 11.39 -1.25 0.10
N ARG A 136 10.42 -1.05 1.01
CA ARG A 136 10.67 -1.14 2.46
C ARG A 136 10.97 -2.56 2.94
N LYS A 137 10.54 -3.60 2.23
CA LYS A 137 10.76 -4.99 2.64
C LYS A 137 12.04 -5.57 2.07
N TYR A 138 12.34 -5.30 0.81
CA TYR A 138 13.35 -6.03 0.04
C TYR A 138 14.55 -5.19 -0.35
N ILE A 139 14.41 -3.87 -0.53
CA ILE A 139 15.48 -3.06 -1.09
C ILE A 139 16.41 -2.55 0.03
N PRO A 140 17.71 -2.88 -0.03
CA PRO A 140 18.71 -2.45 0.92
C PRO A 140 18.77 -0.92 1.03
N GLY A 141 19.06 -0.43 2.23
CA GLY A 141 19.04 1.01 2.55
C GLY A 141 17.65 1.60 2.75
N PHE A 142 16.62 1.10 2.04
CA PHE A 142 15.21 1.48 2.25
C PHE A 142 14.49 0.60 3.28
N ARG A 143 15.06 -0.56 3.63
CA ARG A 143 14.56 -1.48 4.67
C ARG A 143 14.50 -0.86 6.07
N THR A 144 15.34 0.14 6.32
CA THR A 144 15.43 0.84 7.60
C THR A 144 14.68 2.17 7.56
N GLU A 145 14.00 2.54 8.66
CA GLU A 145 13.32 3.84 8.78
C GLU A 145 14.26 5.04 8.96
N THR A 146 15.57 4.77 9.07
CA THR A 146 16.61 5.78 9.21
C THR A 146 16.80 6.58 7.92
N ILE A 147 16.67 7.90 8.00
CA ILE A 147 16.69 8.81 6.84
C ILE A 147 18.05 8.80 6.12
N TRP A 148 19.16 8.78 6.85
CA TRP A 148 20.49 8.88 6.24
C TRP A 148 20.84 7.65 5.38
N LYS A 149 20.42 6.45 5.79
CA LYS A 149 20.58 5.22 5.00
C LYS A 149 19.79 5.27 3.69
N ARG A 150 18.61 5.91 3.71
CA ARG A 150 17.81 6.14 2.49
C ARG A 150 18.48 7.14 1.56
N ALA A 151 19.05 8.21 2.10
CA ALA A 151 19.79 9.20 1.30
C ALA A 151 20.97 8.55 0.57
N ILE A 152 21.79 7.77 1.28
CA ILE A 152 22.91 7.01 0.68
C ILE A 152 22.41 6.05 -0.39
N ALA A 153 21.32 5.31 -0.12
CA ALA A 153 20.75 4.37 -1.08
C ALA A 153 20.27 5.09 -2.35
N ILE A 154 19.59 6.24 -2.23
CA ILE A 154 19.15 7.05 -3.37
C ILE A 154 20.35 7.45 -4.22
N VAL A 155 21.42 7.97 -3.60
CA VAL A 155 22.64 8.37 -4.32
C VAL A 155 23.26 7.18 -5.03
N TRP A 156 23.44 6.05 -4.34
CA TRP A 156 24.04 4.84 -4.89
C TRP A 156 23.27 4.31 -6.10
N TYR A 157 21.94 4.13 -5.97
CA TYR A 157 21.12 3.62 -7.06
C TYR A 157 20.99 4.61 -8.22
N SER A 158 21.09 5.92 -7.95
CA SER A 158 21.12 6.94 -9.01
C SER A 158 22.41 6.87 -9.83
N ILE A 159 23.57 6.73 -9.16
CA ILE A 159 24.86 6.55 -9.84
C ILE A 159 24.84 5.27 -10.68
N LEU A 160 24.33 4.17 -10.13
CA LEU A 160 24.20 2.91 -10.86
C LEU A 160 23.30 3.08 -12.10
N PHE A 161 22.14 3.74 -11.95
CA PHE A 161 21.21 3.97 -13.05
C PHE A 161 21.82 4.85 -14.15
N ILE A 162 22.49 5.94 -13.77
CA ILE A 162 23.15 6.86 -14.71
C ILE A 162 24.32 6.15 -15.40
N GLY A 163 25.13 5.39 -14.64
CA GLY A 163 26.26 4.63 -15.17
C GLY A 163 25.83 3.59 -16.20
N ILE A 164 24.80 2.80 -15.89
CA ILE A 164 24.27 1.83 -16.85
C ILE A 164 23.68 2.54 -18.07
N THR A 165 22.80 3.51 -17.86
CA THR A 165 22.10 4.15 -18.99
C THR A 165 23.07 4.90 -19.90
N GLY A 166 24.04 5.63 -19.33
CA GLY A 166 25.03 6.37 -20.10
C GLY A 166 25.88 5.46 -20.98
N ASN A 167 26.51 4.44 -20.38
CA ASN A 167 27.44 3.57 -21.11
C ASN A 167 26.72 2.62 -22.08
N VAL A 168 25.51 2.16 -21.74
CA VAL A 168 24.72 1.28 -22.63
C VAL A 168 24.12 2.05 -23.79
N MET A 169 23.63 3.28 -23.58
CA MET A 169 22.97 4.02 -24.67
C MET A 169 23.95 4.56 -25.71
N ASP A 170 25.19 4.83 -25.30
CA ASP A 170 26.27 5.34 -26.15
C ASP A 170 26.77 4.31 -27.18
N GLN A 171 26.49 3.02 -26.97
CA GLN A 171 26.92 1.98 -27.91
C GLN A 171 26.15 2.05 -29.24
N PRO A 172 26.82 1.88 -30.39
CA PRO A 172 26.21 2.05 -31.70
C PRO A 172 25.26 0.90 -32.09
N THR A 173 25.55 -0.32 -31.66
CA THR A 173 24.83 -1.54 -32.09
C THR A 173 24.04 -2.15 -30.94
N GLY A 174 22.83 -2.66 -31.22
CA GLY A 174 21.99 -3.30 -30.20
C GLY A 174 22.65 -4.46 -29.46
N SER A 175 23.50 -5.24 -30.13
CA SER A 175 24.26 -6.32 -29.49
C SER A 175 25.30 -5.82 -28.49
N LEU A 176 26.00 -4.73 -28.80
CA LEU A 176 26.92 -4.06 -27.87
C LEU A 176 26.17 -3.50 -26.66
N LYS A 177 24.98 -2.92 -26.87
CA LYS A 177 24.11 -2.48 -25.77
C LYS A 177 23.80 -3.62 -24.80
N MET A 178 23.41 -4.78 -25.33
CA MET A 178 23.07 -5.95 -24.53
C MET A 178 24.30 -6.52 -23.80
N ARG A 179 25.46 -6.54 -24.46
CA ARG A 179 26.72 -6.98 -23.84
C ARG A 179 27.09 -6.08 -22.66
N GLU A 180 27.17 -4.77 -22.88
CA GLU A 180 27.51 -3.80 -21.85
C GLU A 180 26.51 -3.85 -20.69
N LEU A 181 25.21 -3.91 -20.99
CA LEU A 181 24.18 -4.04 -19.96
C LEU A 181 24.42 -5.24 -19.05
N PHE A 182 24.78 -6.39 -19.63
CA PHE A 182 25.07 -7.60 -18.87
C PHE A 182 26.34 -7.46 -18.03
N ASP A 183 27.41 -6.88 -18.58
CA ASP A 183 28.67 -6.64 -17.86
C ASP A 183 28.44 -5.71 -16.65
N TYR A 184 27.69 -4.61 -16.83
CA TYR A 184 27.32 -3.73 -15.72
C TYR A 184 26.44 -4.41 -14.67
N LEU A 185 25.50 -5.27 -15.08
CA LEU A 185 24.68 -6.04 -14.14
C LEU A 185 25.52 -7.03 -13.34
N LEU A 186 26.52 -7.67 -13.93
CA LEU A 186 27.46 -8.54 -13.23
C LEU A 186 28.39 -7.77 -12.29
N ILE A 187 28.93 -6.63 -12.73
CA ILE A 187 29.94 -5.88 -11.97
C ILE A 187 29.31 -5.05 -10.85
N PHE A 188 28.13 -4.46 -11.06
CA PHE A 188 27.52 -3.56 -10.07
C PHE A 188 26.21 -4.10 -9.49
N GLY A 189 25.37 -4.74 -10.30
CA GLY A 189 24.08 -5.28 -9.87
C GLY A 189 24.23 -6.49 -8.95
N PHE A 190 24.99 -7.49 -9.39
CA PHE A 190 25.19 -8.75 -8.68
C PHE A 190 25.86 -8.57 -7.31
N PRO A 191 26.98 -7.84 -7.14
CA PRO A 191 27.54 -7.61 -5.81
C PRO A 191 26.61 -6.77 -4.94
N ALA A 192 25.84 -5.83 -5.50
CA ALA A 192 24.85 -5.12 -4.72
C ALA A 192 23.85 -6.11 -4.10
N VAL A 193 23.31 -7.07 -4.87
CA VAL A 193 22.41 -8.12 -4.33
C VAL A 193 23.12 -8.99 -3.28
N LEU A 194 24.36 -9.39 -3.57
CA LEU A 194 25.13 -10.32 -2.76
C LEU A 194 25.55 -9.71 -1.41
N PHE A 195 26.17 -8.54 -1.39
CA PHE A 195 26.68 -7.97 -0.14
C PHE A 195 25.62 -7.30 0.74
N THR A 196 24.51 -6.84 0.16
CA THR A 196 23.51 -6.05 0.89
C THR A 196 22.41 -6.89 1.56
N ASN A 197 22.60 -8.21 1.67
CA ASN A 197 21.62 -9.15 2.21
C ASN A 197 20.22 -8.99 1.57
N PHE A 198 20.20 -8.89 0.24
CA PHE A 198 18.97 -8.76 -0.52
C PHE A 198 18.05 -9.96 -0.25
N LEU A 199 16.74 -9.75 -0.08
CA LEU A 199 15.79 -10.84 0.28
C LEU A 199 16.11 -11.61 1.57
N ASP A 200 16.99 -11.10 2.43
CA ASP A 200 17.42 -11.76 3.67
C ASP A 200 18.07 -13.14 3.45
N TYR A 201 18.69 -13.35 2.28
CA TYR A 201 19.25 -14.65 1.90
C TYR A 201 20.39 -15.10 2.84
N GLN A 202 21.14 -14.17 3.45
CA GLN A 202 22.26 -14.50 4.33
C GLN A 202 21.80 -15.32 5.54
N ARG A 203 20.54 -15.16 5.99
CA ARG A 203 19.97 -15.97 7.09
C ARG A 203 19.84 -17.45 6.75
N LYS A 204 19.84 -17.81 5.46
CA LYS A 204 19.75 -19.20 5.00
C LYS A 204 21.11 -19.87 4.90
N LEU A 205 22.19 -19.10 4.98
CA LEU A 205 23.56 -19.61 4.88
C LEU A 205 24.10 -19.88 6.29
N PRO A 206 24.55 -21.10 6.60
CA PRO A 206 24.96 -21.48 7.95
C PRO A 206 26.12 -20.63 8.50
N LEU A 207 27.00 -20.12 7.63
CA LEU A 207 28.12 -19.25 8.04
C LEU A 207 27.69 -17.91 8.64
N PHE A 208 26.53 -17.37 8.25
CA PHE A 208 26.04 -16.08 8.73
C PHE A 208 25.00 -16.22 9.87
N SER A 209 24.70 -17.45 10.28
CA SER A 209 23.78 -17.73 11.39
C SER A 209 24.49 -17.96 12.73
N SER A 210 25.82 -18.08 12.74
CA SER A 210 26.60 -18.31 13.96
C SER A 210 26.76 -17.03 14.77
N GLU A 211 26.74 -17.08 16.11
CA GLU A 211 26.91 -15.89 16.95
C GLU A 211 28.32 -15.26 16.87
N ASN A 212 29.33 -16.02 16.45
CA ASN A 212 30.71 -15.54 16.40
C ASN A 212 30.94 -14.64 15.17
N LYS A 213 31.50 -13.45 15.42
CA LYS A 213 31.86 -12.45 14.39
C LYS A 213 32.91 -12.97 13.42
N LEU A 214 33.77 -13.91 13.82
CA LEU A 214 34.81 -14.48 12.95
C LEU A 214 34.21 -15.22 11.75
N TYR A 215 33.18 -16.05 11.96
CA TYR A 215 32.51 -16.78 10.89
C TYR A 215 31.80 -15.85 9.92
N HIS A 216 31.29 -14.70 10.40
CA HIS A 216 30.73 -13.69 9.52
C HIS A 216 31.80 -13.10 8.59
N TYR A 217 32.99 -12.76 9.10
CA TYR A 217 34.09 -12.27 8.26
C TYR A 217 34.58 -13.32 7.26
N LEU A 218 34.70 -14.58 7.69
CA LEU A 218 35.02 -15.71 6.79
C LEU A 218 33.94 -15.90 5.71
N GLY A 219 32.67 -15.75 6.09
CA GLY A 219 31.54 -15.79 5.16
C GLY A 219 31.60 -14.67 4.12
N TYR A 220 31.86 -13.43 4.55
CA TYR A 220 32.04 -12.30 3.62
C TYR A 220 33.26 -12.48 2.72
N GLY A 221 34.36 -13.05 3.24
CA GLY A 221 35.53 -13.41 2.44
C GLY A 221 35.20 -14.46 1.37
N GLY A 222 34.46 -15.51 1.75
CA GLY A 222 33.99 -16.52 0.80
C GLY A 222 33.05 -15.97 -0.25
N LEU A 223 32.10 -15.10 0.14
CA LEU A 223 31.21 -14.40 -0.77
C LEU A 223 31.98 -13.50 -1.75
N PHE A 224 33.03 -12.83 -1.29
CA PHE A 224 33.88 -11.99 -2.13
C PHE A 224 34.67 -12.80 -3.15
N LEU A 225 35.27 -13.92 -2.74
CA LEU A 225 35.95 -14.82 -3.67
C LEU A 225 34.98 -15.42 -4.69
N PHE A 226 33.80 -15.85 -4.24
CA PHE A 226 32.74 -16.35 -5.12
C PHE A 226 32.32 -15.28 -6.13
N TRP A 227 32.12 -14.04 -5.69
CA TRP A 227 31.79 -12.92 -6.56
C TRP A 227 32.88 -12.68 -7.62
N LEU A 228 34.16 -12.67 -7.26
CA LEU A 228 35.27 -12.49 -8.21
C LEU A 228 35.31 -13.60 -9.27
N VAL A 229 35.20 -14.86 -8.86
CA VAL A 229 35.23 -16.00 -9.78
C VAL A 229 34.02 -15.97 -10.71
N PHE A 230 32.82 -15.74 -10.14
CA PHE A 230 31.58 -15.72 -10.90
C PHE A 230 31.53 -14.57 -11.90
N THR A 231 31.96 -13.37 -11.50
CA THR A 231 31.99 -12.21 -12.41
C THR A 231 33.02 -12.41 -13.51
N LYS A 232 34.24 -12.88 -13.21
CA LYS A 232 35.24 -13.18 -14.24
C LYS A 232 34.71 -14.17 -15.28
N ALA A 233 34.15 -15.30 -14.82
CA ALA A 233 33.59 -16.32 -15.70
C ALA A 233 32.39 -15.78 -16.51
N GLY A 234 31.53 -14.97 -15.89
CA GLY A 234 30.40 -14.34 -16.56
C GLY A 234 30.80 -13.36 -17.65
N LEU A 235 31.83 -12.53 -17.41
CA LEU A 235 32.36 -11.59 -18.38
C LEU A 235 33.04 -12.31 -19.56
N GLU A 236 33.84 -13.35 -19.28
CA GLU A 236 34.47 -14.17 -20.32
C GLU A 236 33.42 -14.87 -21.19
N LEU A 237 32.39 -15.45 -20.58
CA LEU A 237 31.28 -16.08 -21.30
C LEU A 237 30.51 -15.06 -22.15
N ASN A 238 30.21 -13.88 -21.60
CA ASN A 238 29.51 -12.83 -22.34
C ASN A 238 30.34 -12.34 -23.54
N SER A 239 31.65 -12.17 -23.35
CA SER A 239 32.58 -11.83 -24.44
C SER A 239 32.64 -12.92 -25.51
N PHE A 240 32.68 -14.20 -25.10
CA PHE A 240 32.69 -15.34 -26.02
C PHE A 240 31.39 -15.42 -26.83
N ILE A 241 30.23 -15.30 -26.18
CA ILE A 241 28.92 -15.27 -26.83
C ILE A 241 28.87 -14.12 -27.84
N TYR A 242 29.33 -12.93 -27.45
CA TYR A 242 29.33 -11.78 -28.35
C TYR A 242 30.17 -12.01 -29.60
N GLN A 243 31.37 -12.61 -29.48
CA GLN A 243 32.25 -12.94 -30.60
C GLN A 243 31.71 -14.07 -31.50
N TYR A 244 30.91 -14.97 -30.94
CA TYR A 244 30.36 -16.09 -31.70
C TYR A 244 29.14 -15.70 -32.54
N PHE A 245 28.36 -14.70 -32.09
CA PHE A 245 27.09 -14.31 -32.71
C PHE A 245 27.10 -12.97 -33.48
N ASN A 246 28.18 -12.19 -33.44
CA ASN A 246 28.40 -11.01 -34.31
C ASN A 246 29.78 -11.07 -34.96
#